data_AF-A0AAN8IAB7-F1
#
_entry.id   AF-A0AAN8IAB7-F1
#
_cell.length_a   1.000
_cell.length_b   1.000
_cell.length_c   1.000
_cell.angle_alpha   90.00
_cell.angle_beta   90.00
_cell.angle_gamma   90.00
#
_symmetry.space_group_name_H-M   'P 1'
#
loop_
_entity.id
_entity.type
_entity.pdbx_description
1 polymer ?
#
loop_
_entity_poly.entity_id
_entity_poly.type
_entity_poly.pdbx_seq_one_letter_code
_entity_poly.pdbx_strand_id
1 'polypeptide(L)'
;MDLQAVCKRAAARLDIPWPEMAKETSGSCYEGKHFPQAARTKRQLLPVFPEMLHEVSVSWRERPFSNKVPIQGASSLDCDGMEKLGLLRIPPMEPLVAAHLRPRMGPSPSRNPTLPAKSDRFQSTMTEQSYKAAALSARALNVSSLLTAYQVELCEDLSGNPGAATLDEMAAVTDICLRVQRCAVQATGKAMGIMVVQERARWLNLTNLPDREKEDVLDMPIVPEGIFGSALASMQRRCESKKKEDEALHLCLPRRVQPLPSQQQSFAAAVLRPSCLEPCSV
;
A
#
# COMPACT_ATOMS: atom_id res chain seq x y z
N MET A 1 12.58 -35.32 0.17
CA MET A 1 11.85 -35.01 -1.09
C MET A 1 12.24 -33.61 -1.55
N ASP A 2 12.12 -33.32 -2.85
CA ASP A 2 12.23 -31.97 -3.40
C ASP A 2 10.87 -31.25 -3.41
N LEU A 3 10.84 -29.98 -3.01
CA LEU A 3 9.65 -29.13 -3.00
C LEU A 3 9.07 -28.97 -4.41
N GLN A 4 9.90 -28.72 -5.43
CA GLN A 4 9.38 -28.53 -6.78
C GLN A 4 8.71 -29.81 -7.31
N ALA A 5 9.31 -30.97 -7.09
CA ALA A 5 8.73 -32.25 -7.45
C ALA A 5 7.38 -32.51 -6.75
N VAL A 6 7.21 -32.08 -5.49
CA VAL A 6 5.92 -32.13 -4.79
C VAL A 6 4.91 -31.15 -5.42
N CYS A 7 5.30 -29.89 -5.63
CA CYS A 7 4.44 -28.88 -6.25
C CYS A 7 3.98 -29.28 -7.67
N LYS A 8 4.85 -29.91 -8.48
CA LYS A 8 4.47 -30.42 -9.81
C LYS A 8 3.37 -31.48 -9.74
N ARG A 9 3.46 -32.42 -8.79
CA ARG A 9 2.41 -33.43 -8.55
C ARG A 9 1.12 -32.81 -8.03
N ALA A 10 1.22 -31.82 -7.12
CA ALA A 10 0.07 -31.10 -6.61
C ALA A 10 -0.65 -30.32 -7.73
N ALA A 11 0.09 -29.54 -8.53
CA ALA A 11 -0.45 -28.78 -9.65
C ALA A 11 -1.16 -29.69 -10.68
N ALA A 12 -0.53 -30.80 -11.08
CA ALA A 12 -1.14 -31.76 -12.00
C ALA A 12 -2.39 -32.45 -11.42
N ARG A 13 -2.45 -32.67 -10.09
CA ARG A 13 -3.62 -33.27 -9.42
C ARG A 13 -4.78 -32.28 -9.22
N LEU A 14 -4.48 -30.98 -9.20
CA LEU A 14 -5.45 -29.89 -9.03
C LEU A 14 -5.80 -29.19 -10.37
N ASP A 15 -5.34 -29.73 -11.50
CA ASP A 15 -5.50 -29.15 -12.85
C ASP A 15 -4.98 -27.69 -12.98
N ILE A 16 -3.91 -27.37 -12.25
CA ILE A 16 -3.26 -26.05 -12.27
C ILE A 16 -2.14 -26.06 -13.32
N PRO A 17 -2.13 -25.14 -14.31
CA PRO A 17 -1.09 -25.11 -15.33
C PRO A 17 0.28 -24.78 -14.71
N TRP A 18 1.27 -25.63 -15.01
CA TRP A 18 2.65 -25.37 -14.59
C TRP A 18 3.27 -24.28 -15.47
N PRO A 19 3.90 -23.23 -14.91
CA PRO A 19 4.47 -22.15 -15.71
C PRO A 19 5.57 -22.67 -16.63
N GLU A 20 5.48 -22.34 -17.92
CA GLU A 20 6.56 -22.60 -18.86
C GLU A 20 7.84 -21.93 -18.36
N MET A 21 8.94 -22.66 -18.37
CA MET A 21 10.24 -22.07 -18.08
C MET A 21 10.55 -21.08 -19.19
N ALA A 22 10.60 -19.78 -18.85
CA ALA A 22 10.95 -18.73 -19.80
C ALA A 22 12.24 -19.10 -20.53
N LYS A 23 12.12 -19.42 -21.82
CA LYS A 23 13.29 -19.58 -22.69
C LYS A 23 13.98 -18.22 -22.73
N GLU A 24 15.26 -18.17 -22.35
CA GLU A 24 16.08 -17.01 -22.62
C GLU A 24 15.99 -16.72 -24.13
N THR A 25 15.46 -15.54 -24.46
CA THR A 25 15.56 -15.00 -25.80
C THR A 25 17.04 -14.81 -26.12
N SER A 26 17.57 -15.69 -26.95
CA SER A 26 18.81 -15.57 -27.72
C SER A 26 19.90 -14.74 -27.05
N GLY A 27 20.82 -15.39 -26.34
CA GLY A 27 21.99 -14.75 -25.72
C GLY A 27 22.66 -13.76 -26.69
N SER A 28 22.91 -12.55 -26.21
CA SER A 28 23.38 -11.45 -27.05
C SER A 28 24.79 -11.74 -27.56
N CYS A 29 25.07 -11.44 -28.83
CA CYS A 29 26.41 -11.61 -29.40
C CYS A 29 27.49 -10.77 -28.66
N TYR A 30 27.07 -9.78 -27.88
CA TYR A 30 27.92 -8.96 -27.01
C TYR A 30 28.32 -9.63 -25.68
N GLU A 31 27.78 -10.80 -25.31
CA GLU A 31 28.08 -11.44 -24.01
C GLU A 31 29.46 -12.12 -23.94
N GLY A 32 30.14 -12.28 -25.08
CA GLY A 32 31.50 -12.83 -25.14
C GLY A 32 31.61 -14.34 -24.89
N LYS A 33 32.73 -14.94 -25.34
CA LYS A 33 32.93 -16.40 -25.31
C LYS A 33 33.98 -16.91 -24.31
N HIS A 34 34.67 -16.01 -23.61
CA HIS A 34 35.96 -16.30 -22.97
C HIS A 34 36.03 -16.03 -21.46
N PHE A 35 34.96 -15.50 -20.85
CA PHE A 35 34.86 -15.38 -19.40
C PHE A 35 33.72 -16.26 -18.88
N PRO A 36 33.83 -16.84 -17.66
CA PRO A 36 32.72 -17.55 -17.05
C PRO A 36 31.54 -16.59 -16.88
N GLN A 37 30.43 -16.87 -17.56
CA GLN A 37 29.18 -16.18 -17.30
C GLN A 37 28.83 -16.38 -15.82
N ALA A 38 28.51 -15.29 -15.11
CA ALA A 38 27.97 -15.41 -13.77
C ALA A 38 26.67 -16.20 -13.87
N ALA A 39 26.67 -17.44 -13.36
CA ALA A 39 25.56 -18.37 -13.50
C ALA A 39 24.33 -17.83 -12.77
N ARG A 40 23.51 -17.05 -13.49
CA ARG A 40 22.17 -16.69 -13.07
C ARG A 40 21.35 -17.97 -13.08
N THR A 41 21.30 -18.64 -11.93
CA THR A 41 20.39 -19.75 -11.68
C THR A 41 19.00 -19.31 -12.12
N LYS A 42 18.48 -19.97 -13.17
CA LYS A 42 17.22 -19.63 -13.81
C LYS A 42 16.16 -19.51 -12.71
N ARG A 43 15.53 -18.34 -12.57
CA ARG A 43 14.51 -18.11 -11.54
C ARG A 43 13.32 -19.02 -11.83
N GLN A 44 13.30 -20.18 -11.20
CA GLN A 44 12.20 -21.13 -11.31
C GLN A 44 11.00 -20.55 -10.55
N LEU A 45 9.91 -20.32 -11.26
CA LEU A 45 8.66 -19.85 -10.69
C LEU A 45 7.78 -21.05 -10.33
N LEU A 46 7.02 -20.93 -9.25
CA LEU A 46 5.94 -21.86 -8.91
C LEU A 46 4.64 -21.38 -9.56
N PRO A 47 3.70 -22.30 -9.90
CA PRO A 47 2.36 -21.91 -10.34
C PRO A 47 1.65 -21.12 -9.24
N VAL A 48 0.79 -20.19 -9.64
CA VAL A 48 -0.08 -19.45 -8.72
C VAL A 48 -1.39 -20.22 -8.55
N PHE A 49 -1.83 -20.41 -7.31
CA PHE A 49 -3.14 -21.00 -7.01
C PHE A 49 -4.25 -19.95 -7.26
N PRO A 50 -5.19 -20.16 -8.20
CA PRO A 50 -6.19 -19.15 -8.58
C PRO A 50 -7.08 -18.68 -7.42
N GLU A 51 -7.45 -19.60 -6.54
CA GLU A 51 -8.25 -19.37 -5.34
C GLU A 51 -7.53 -18.41 -4.38
N MET A 52 -6.21 -18.51 -4.25
CA MET A 52 -5.42 -17.56 -3.46
C MET A 52 -5.51 -16.15 -4.05
N LEU A 53 -5.49 -15.99 -5.39
CA LEU A 53 -5.69 -14.68 -6.04
C LEU A 53 -7.12 -14.13 -5.85
N HIS A 54 -8.12 -15.01 -5.81
CA HIS A 54 -9.48 -14.60 -5.46
C HIS A 54 -9.52 -14.08 -4.02
N GLU A 55 -9.08 -14.89 -3.06
CA GLU A 55 -9.18 -14.62 -1.62
C GLU A 55 -8.34 -13.41 -1.17
N VAL A 56 -7.13 -13.23 -1.72
CA VAL A 56 -6.28 -12.06 -1.42
C VAL A 56 -6.90 -10.75 -1.92
N SER A 57 -7.72 -10.81 -2.97
CA SER A 57 -8.35 -9.63 -3.59
C SER A 57 -9.79 -9.37 -3.15
N VAL A 58 -10.37 -10.17 -2.23
CA VAL A 58 -11.76 -9.97 -1.74
C VAL A 58 -11.95 -8.55 -1.19
N SER A 59 -11.06 -8.07 -0.32
CA SER A 59 -11.15 -6.73 0.28
C SER A 59 -10.78 -5.58 -0.68
N TRP A 60 -10.35 -5.87 -1.90
CA TRP A 60 -9.88 -4.85 -2.87
C TRP A 60 -10.99 -4.36 -3.81
N ARG A 61 -12.04 -5.16 -3.97
CA ARG A 61 -13.07 -4.98 -5.02
C ARG A 61 -14.14 -3.96 -4.62
N GLU A 62 -14.66 -4.09 -3.40
CA GLU A 62 -15.81 -3.32 -2.94
C GLU A 62 -15.42 -2.36 -1.80
N ARG A 63 -15.23 -1.09 -2.17
CA ARG A 63 -15.01 0.03 -1.24
C ARG A 63 -13.87 -0.23 -0.23
N PRO A 64 -12.62 -0.46 -0.69
CA PRO A 64 -11.51 -0.88 0.16
C PRO A 64 -11.14 0.10 1.29
N PHE A 65 -11.67 1.32 1.29
CA PHE A 65 -11.51 2.29 2.38
C PHE A 65 -12.67 2.26 3.38
N SER A 66 -13.91 2.31 2.91
CA SER A 66 -15.10 2.39 3.76
C SER A 66 -15.59 1.03 4.28
N ASN A 67 -15.27 -0.06 3.57
CA ASN A 67 -15.76 -1.40 3.89
C ASN A 67 -15.04 -2.00 5.11
N LYS A 68 -15.79 -2.26 6.16
CA LYS A 68 -15.29 -2.78 7.45
C LYS A 68 -15.67 -4.23 7.72
N VAL A 69 -16.14 -4.98 6.71
CA VAL A 69 -16.54 -6.39 6.85
C VAL A 69 -15.42 -7.20 7.55
N PRO A 70 -15.75 -7.95 8.63
CA PRO A 70 -14.80 -8.81 9.30
C PRO A 70 -14.48 -10.05 8.46
N ILE A 71 -13.28 -10.59 8.63
CA ILE A 71 -12.88 -11.85 8.00
C ILE A 71 -13.58 -13.01 8.73
N GLN A 72 -14.17 -13.93 7.96
CA GLN A 72 -14.92 -15.06 8.51
C GLN A 72 -13.99 -16.01 9.26
N GLY A 73 -14.36 -16.39 10.48
CA GLY A 73 -13.51 -17.22 11.37
C GLY A 73 -12.35 -16.47 12.06
N ALA A 74 -12.19 -15.16 11.87
CA ALA A 74 -11.08 -14.41 12.47
C ALA A 74 -11.04 -14.43 14.01
N SER A 75 -12.19 -14.58 14.66
CA SER A 75 -12.33 -14.59 16.13
C SER A 75 -11.95 -15.93 16.78
N SER A 76 -11.91 -17.03 16.04
CA SER A 76 -11.46 -18.33 16.55
C SER A 76 -9.94 -18.53 16.43
N LEU A 77 -9.21 -17.46 16.10
CA LEU A 77 -7.75 -17.45 15.93
C LEU A 77 -7.03 -16.60 16.97
N ASP A 78 -7.74 -16.14 18.01
CA ASP A 78 -7.14 -15.48 19.16
C ASP A 78 -6.27 -16.50 19.93
N CYS A 79 -5.01 -16.17 20.19
CA CYS A 79 -4.08 -17.01 20.93
C CYS A 79 -3.72 -16.40 22.30
N ASP A 80 -3.32 -17.24 23.26
CA ASP A 80 -2.94 -16.75 24.59
C ASP A 80 -1.76 -15.76 24.52
N GLY A 81 -1.80 -14.75 25.38
CA GLY A 81 -0.78 -13.71 25.43
C GLY A 81 -0.64 -12.83 24.18
N MET A 82 -1.52 -12.95 23.17
CA MET A 82 -1.36 -12.29 21.86
C MET A 82 -1.00 -10.80 21.90
N GLU A 83 -1.50 -10.04 22.88
CA GLU A 83 -1.16 -8.63 23.04
C GLU A 83 0.31 -8.42 23.43
N LYS A 84 0.84 -9.24 24.35
CA LYS A 84 2.26 -9.24 24.75
C LYS A 84 3.17 -9.72 23.62
N LEU A 85 2.66 -10.58 22.75
CA LEU A 85 3.36 -11.09 21.56
C LEU A 85 3.33 -10.12 20.37
N GLY A 86 2.63 -8.98 20.47
CA GLY A 86 2.43 -8.05 19.35
C GLY A 86 1.45 -8.57 18.27
N LEU A 87 0.71 -9.64 18.55
CA LEU A 87 -0.22 -10.28 17.61
C LEU A 87 -1.67 -9.76 17.70
N LEU A 88 -1.90 -8.66 18.44
CA LEU A 88 -3.23 -8.03 18.56
C LEU A 88 -3.29 -6.61 17.97
N ARG A 89 -2.32 -5.76 18.28
CA ARG A 89 -2.29 -4.34 17.88
C ARG A 89 -0.85 -3.86 17.77
N ILE A 90 -0.65 -2.77 17.03
CA ILE A 90 0.66 -2.11 16.95
C ILE A 90 1.13 -1.67 18.36
N PRO A 91 2.42 -1.84 18.70
CA PRO A 91 2.95 -1.38 19.98
C PRO A 91 2.67 0.12 20.22
N PRO A 92 2.29 0.52 21.45
CA PRO A 92 1.98 1.91 21.76
C PRO A 92 3.24 2.77 21.81
N MET A 93 3.14 4.00 21.31
CA MET A 93 4.20 5.01 21.41
C MET A 93 4.55 5.31 22.88
N GLU A 94 5.84 5.25 23.24
CA GLU A 94 6.32 5.51 24.60
C GLU A 94 6.01 6.96 25.03
N PRO A 95 5.35 7.18 26.18
CA PRO A 95 4.93 8.52 26.60
C PRO A 95 6.08 9.53 26.74
N LEU A 96 7.25 9.09 27.19
CA LEU A 96 8.44 9.93 27.36
C LEU A 96 9.02 10.39 26.01
N VAL A 97 9.13 9.48 25.05
CA VAL A 97 9.61 9.80 23.70
C VAL A 97 8.60 10.72 23.00
N ALA A 98 7.30 10.42 23.12
CA ALA A 98 6.26 11.30 22.59
C ALA A 98 6.25 12.69 23.24
N ALA A 99 6.53 12.80 24.53
CA ALA A 99 6.67 14.09 25.21
C ALA A 99 7.85 14.90 24.68
N HIS A 100 8.97 14.25 24.35
CA HIS A 100 10.14 14.90 23.76
C HIS A 100 9.91 15.34 22.30
N LEU A 101 9.18 14.53 21.51
CA LEU A 101 8.89 14.81 20.10
C LEU A 101 7.74 15.80 19.87
N ARG A 102 6.96 16.16 20.90
CA ARG A 102 5.85 17.13 20.78
C ARG A 102 6.39 18.54 20.44
N PRO A 103 5.80 19.24 19.45
CA PRO A 103 6.08 20.65 19.22
C PRO A 103 5.82 21.48 20.49
N ARG A 104 6.75 22.38 20.84
CA ARG A 104 6.72 23.18 22.10
C ARG A 104 5.51 24.12 22.25
N MET A 105 4.71 24.29 21.20
CA MET A 105 3.49 25.12 21.17
C MET A 105 2.19 24.30 21.11
N GLY A 106 2.26 22.98 21.35
CA GLY A 106 1.08 22.12 21.37
C GLY A 106 0.19 22.32 22.61
N PRO A 107 -1.10 21.92 22.54
CA PRO A 107 -2.01 21.97 23.68
C PRO A 107 -1.60 21.00 24.81
N SER A 108 -2.22 21.18 25.98
CA SER A 108 -2.01 20.45 27.25
C SER A 108 -1.73 18.93 27.07
N PRO A 109 -0.81 18.34 27.87
CA PRO A 109 -0.40 16.94 27.72
C PRO A 109 -1.57 15.95 27.81
N SER A 110 -1.96 15.41 26.64
CA SER A 110 -2.91 14.30 26.57
C SER A 110 -2.28 13.01 27.12
N ARG A 111 -3.08 12.22 27.85
CA ARG A 111 -2.70 10.89 28.39
C ARG A 111 -2.25 9.93 27.29
N ASN A 112 -2.85 10.02 26.10
CA ASN A 112 -2.44 9.29 24.91
C ASN A 112 -1.80 10.27 23.93
N PRO A 113 -0.54 10.08 23.51
CA PRO A 113 0.08 10.93 22.50
C PRO A 113 -0.56 10.71 21.13
N THR A 114 -0.74 11.78 20.36
CA THR A 114 -1.32 11.75 19.01
C THR A 114 -0.51 12.63 18.06
N LEU A 115 -0.43 12.24 16.80
CA LEU A 115 0.29 13.00 15.78
C LEU A 115 -0.40 14.36 15.49
N PRO A 116 0.36 15.45 15.24
CA PRO A 116 -0.20 16.80 15.19
C PRO A 116 -1.00 17.09 13.91
N ALA A 117 -0.60 16.58 12.74
CA ALA A 117 -1.33 16.82 11.50
C ALA A 117 -2.50 15.83 11.29
N LYS A 118 -3.56 16.29 10.61
CA LYS A 118 -4.73 15.46 10.25
C LYS A 118 -4.32 14.30 9.33
N SER A 119 -3.44 14.57 8.35
CA SER A 119 -2.82 13.58 7.47
C SER A 119 -2.18 12.45 8.27
N ASP A 120 -1.38 12.80 9.27
CA ASP A 120 -0.53 11.85 9.99
C ASP A 120 -1.37 10.97 10.92
N ARG A 121 -2.42 11.53 11.54
CA ARG A 121 -3.41 10.74 12.30
C ARG A 121 -4.17 9.76 11.41
N PHE A 122 -4.58 10.18 10.22
CA PHE A 122 -5.22 9.31 9.24
C PHE A 122 -4.26 8.18 8.82
N GLN A 123 -3.02 8.51 8.49
CA GLN A 123 -1.98 7.56 8.11
C GLN A 123 -1.69 6.56 9.24
N SER A 124 -1.58 7.01 10.50
CA SER A 124 -1.41 6.17 11.68
C SER A 124 -2.60 5.21 11.89
N THR A 125 -3.82 5.69 11.70
CA THR A 125 -5.04 4.84 11.77
C THR A 125 -5.02 3.74 10.71
N MET A 126 -4.62 4.06 9.47
CA MET A 126 -4.47 3.07 8.40
C MET A 126 -3.34 2.07 8.70
N THR A 127 -2.21 2.53 9.23
CA THR A 127 -1.12 1.66 9.70
C THR A 127 -1.61 0.70 10.80
N GLU A 128 -2.39 1.17 11.78
CA GLU A 128 -2.95 0.31 12.83
C GLU A 128 -3.90 -0.75 12.26
N GLN A 129 -4.75 -0.40 11.28
CA GLN A 129 -5.65 -1.35 10.64
C GLN A 129 -4.89 -2.39 9.79
N SER A 130 -3.87 -1.97 9.04
CA SER A 130 -3.01 -2.89 8.28
C SER A 130 -2.25 -3.84 9.21
N TYR A 131 -1.70 -3.30 10.32
CA TYR A 131 -1.05 -4.10 11.35
C TYR A 131 -1.99 -5.15 11.94
N LYS A 132 -3.24 -4.79 12.30
CA LYS A 132 -4.23 -5.74 12.81
C LYS A 132 -4.56 -6.86 11.80
N ALA A 133 -4.63 -6.52 10.52
CA ALA A 133 -4.84 -7.51 9.45
C ALA A 133 -3.61 -8.44 9.29
N ALA A 134 -2.39 -7.89 9.30
CA ALA A 134 -1.16 -8.69 9.27
C ALA A 134 -1.01 -9.60 10.51
N ALA A 135 -1.36 -9.09 11.70
CA ALA A 135 -1.35 -9.84 12.95
C ALA A 135 -2.40 -10.97 12.96
N LEU A 136 -3.59 -10.74 12.40
CA LEU A 136 -4.56 -11.82 12.14
C LEU A 136 -3.99 -12.90 11.21
N SER A 137 -3.27 -12.52 10.15
CA SER A 137 -2.58 -13.48 9.26
C SER A 137 -1.54 -14.31 10.04
N ALA A 138 -0.71 -13.67 10.86
CA ALA A 138 0.27 -14.36 11.70
C ALA A 138 -0.38 -15.35 12.68
N ARG A 139 -1.51 -14.99 13.30
CA ARG A 139 -2.26 -15.90 14.18
C ARG A 139 -2.89 -17.08 13.42
N ALA A 140 -3.40 -16.85 12.22
CA ALA A 140 -3.86 -17.92 11.33
C ALA A 140 -2.71 -18.88 10.97
N LEU A 141 -1.53 -18.36 10.64
CA LEU A 141 -0.33 -19.17 10.36
C LEU A 141 0.19 -19.93 11.59
N ASN A 142 0.02 -19.40 12.81
CA ASN A 142 0.30 -20.13 14.04
C ASN A 142 -0.60 -21.37 14.19
N VAL A 143 -1.92 -21.22 13.99
CA VAL A 143 -2.86 -22.34 14.03
C VAL A 143 -2.59 -23.33 12.89
N SER A 144 -2.30 -22.86 11.68
CA SER A 144 -1.92 -23.74 10.57
C SER A 144 -0.64 -24.51 10.87
N SER A 145 0.36 -23.91 11.52
CA SER A 145 1.59 -24.58 11.92
C SER A 145 1.34 -25.68 12.94
N LEU A 146 0.52 -25.40 13.98
CA LEU A 146 0.14 -26.39 15.01
C LEU A 146 -0.57 -27.59 14.39
N LEU A 147 -1.56 -27.34 13.54
CA LEU A 147 -2.33 -28.39 12.86
C LEU A 147 -1.48 -29.19 11.87
N THR A 148 -0.56 -28.54 11.14
CA THR A 148 0.34 -29.25 10.21
C THR A 148 1.36 -30.09 10.96
N ALA A 149 1.84 -29.65 12.13
CA ALA A 149 2.69 -30.47 12.99
C ALA A 149 1.92 -31.69 13.51
N TYR A 150 0.70 -31.51 14.04
CA TYR A 150 -0.16 -32.62 14.47
C TYR A 150 -0.47 -33.61 13.33
N GLN A 151 -0.66 -33.12 12.11
CA GLN A 151 -0.85 -33.97 10.93
C GLN A 151 0.36 -34.87 10.62
N VAL A 152 1.59 -34.44 10.93
CA VAL A 152 2.78 -35.29 10.79
C VAL A 152 2.73 -36.45 11.79
N GLU A 153 2.45 -36.18 13.07
CA GLU A 153 2.30 -37.23 14.10
C GLU A 153 1.22 -38.26 13.70
N LEU A 154 0.06 -37.79 13.22
CA LEU A 154 -1.01 -38.66 12.72
C LEU A 154 -0.58 -39.55 11.54
N CYS A 155 0.36 -39.10 10.70
CA CYS A 155 0.90 -39.90 9.60
C CYS A 155 1.87 -40.98 10.08
N GLU A 156 2.59 -40.75 11.18
CA GLU A 156 3.43 -41.76 11.83
C GLU A 156 2.55 -42.82 12.52
N ASP A 157 1.52 -42.40 13.26
CA ASP A 157 0.53 -43.31 13.88
C ASP A 157 -0.14 -44.23 12.85
N LEU A 158 -0.57 -43.67 11.70
CA LEU A 158 -1.15 -44.45 10.59
C LEU A 158 -0.18 -45.49 10.01
N SER A 159 1.13 -45.24 10.08
CA SER A 159 2.16 -46.16 9.61
C SER A 159 2.37 -47.35 10.55
N GLY A 160 2.07 -47.18 11.85
CA GLY A 160 2.08 -48.24 12.86
C GLY A 160 0.73 -48.98 13.00
N ASN A 161 -0.39 -48.27 12.87
CA ASN A 161 -1.73 -48.81 13.01
C ASN A 161 -2.75 -48.01 12.14
N PRO A 162 -3.12 -48.50 10.94
CA PRO A 162 -4.01 -47.79 10.02
C PRO A 162 -5.48 -47.89 10.43
N GLY A 163 -5.84 -47.24 11.54
CA GLY A 163 -7.20 -47.14 12.04
C GLY A 163 -8.04 -46.11 11.26
N ALA A 164 -9.32 -46.43 10.99
CA ALA A 164 -10.24 -45.53 10.29
C ALA A 164 -10.39 -44.15 10.99
N ALA A 165 -10.47 -44.15 12.32
CA ALA A 165 -10.58 -42.91 13.11
C ALA A 165 -9.38 -41.96 12.90
N THR A 166 -8.16 -42.50 12.73
CA THR A 166 -6.95 -41.69 12.49
C THR A 166 -6.94 -41.11 11.07
N LEU A 167 -7.54 -41.81 10.08
CA LEU A 167 -7.76 -41.27 8.74
C LEU A 167 -8.80 -40.16 8.74
N ASP A 168 -9.91 -40.33 9.46
CA ASP A 168 -10.97 -39.34 9.60
C ASP A 168 -10.47 -38.06 10.30
N GLU A 169 -9.69 -38.20 11.38
CA GLU A 169 -9.05 -37.08 12.07
C GLU A 169 -8.05 -36.35 11.17
N MET A 170 -7.19 -37.09 10.44
CA MET A 170 -6.25 -36.48 9.47
C MET A 170 -6.99 -35.72 8.36
N ALA A 171 -8.13 -36.23 7.89
CA ALA A 171 -8.97 -35.52 6.92
C ALA A 171 -9.57 -34.24 7.53
N ALA A 172 -10.10 -34.30 8.75
CA ALA A 172 -10.63 -33.14 9.47
C ALA A 172 -9.57 -32.05 9.71
N VAL A 173 -8.38 -32.43 10.18
CA VAL A 173 -7.23 -31.53 10.36
C VAL A 173 -6.84 -30.85 9.04
N THR A 174 -6.80 -31.60 7.94
CA THR A 174 -6.52 -31.05 6.59
C THR A 174 -7.56 -30.02 6.19
N ASP A 175 -8.85 -30.31 6.38
CA ASP A 175 -9.95 -29.43 5.99
C ASP A 175 -9.99 -28.14 6.82
N ILE A 176 -9.66 -28.23 8.13
CA ILE A 176 -9.49 -27.07 9.00
C ILE A 176 -8.27 -26.24 8.55
N CYS A 177 -7.13 -26.87 8.24
CA CYS A 177 -5.95 -26.20 7.71
C CYS A 177 -6.27 -25.33 6.47
N LEU A 178 -7.02 -25.85 5.50
CA LEU A 178 -7.43 -25.09 4.31
C LEU A 178 -8.28 -23.85 4.68
N ARG A 179 -9.22 -23.98 5.61
CA ARG A 179 -10.07 -22.87 6.08
C ARG A 179 -9.25 -21.79 6.83
N VAL A 180 -8.27 -22.21 7.63
CA VAL A 180 -7.35 -21.32 8.36
C VAL A 180 -6.40 -20.61 7.38
N GLN A 181 -5.86 -21.31 6.38
CA GLN A 181 -5.02 -20.73 5.33
C GLN A 181 -5.78 -19.69 4.51
N ARG A 182 -7.05 -19.93 4.17
CA ARG A 182 -7.91 -18.91 3.55
C ARG A 182 -8.01 -17.65 4.41
N CYS A 183 -8.21 -17.79 5.72
CA CYS A 183 -8.22 -16.63 6.64
C CYS A 183 -6.87 -15.89 6.62
N ALA A 184 -5.74 -16.59 6.58
CA ALA A 184 -4.41 -15.97 6.46
C ALA A 184 -4.27 -15.17 5.15
N VAL A 185 -4.70 -15.76 4.02
CA VAL A 185 -4.68 -15.10 2.70
C VAL A 185 -5.58 -13.86 2.66
N GLN A 186 -6.82 -13.95 3.13
CA GLN A 186 -7.74 -12.81 3.23
C GLN A 186 -7.19 -11.70 4.14
N ALA A 187 -6.57 -12.07 5.27
CA ALA A 187 -5.99 -11.14 6.23
C ALA A 187 -4.76 -10.42 5.66
N THR A 188 -3.91 -11.15 4.94
CA THR A 188 -2.76 -10.59 4.19
C THR A 188 -3.25 -9.65 3.08
N GLY A 189 -4.25 -10.08 2.31
CA GLY A 189 -4.89 -9.27 1.28
C GLY A 189 -5.49 -7.97 1.83
N LYS A 190 -6.14 -8.03 2.99
CA LYS A 190 -6.67 -6.85 3.69
C LYS A 190 -5.56 -5.90 4.14
N ALA A 191 -4.45 -6.41 4.67
CA ALA A 191 -3.29 -5.59 5.03
C ALA A 191 -2.69 -4.87 3.80
N MET A 192 -2.49 -5.61 2.70
CA MET A 192 -2.01 -5.06 1.42
C MET A 192 -2.98 -4.00 0.85
N GLY A 193 -4.29 -4.27 0.89
CA GLY A 193 -5.31 -3.34 0.42
C GLY A 193 -5.30 -2.03 1.20
N ILE A 194 -5.24 -2.11 2.53
CA ILE A 194 -5.14 -0.94 3.42
C ILE A 194 -3.86 -0.15 3.10
N MET A 195 -2.73 -0.80 2.80
CA MET A 195 -1.49 -0.10 2.40
C MET A 195 -1.63 0.64 1.06
N VAL A 196 -2.36 0.09 0.08
CA VAL A 196 -2.63 0.80 -1.19
C VAL A 196 -3.57 1.99 -0.98
N VAL A 197 -4.64 1.84 -0.17
CA VAL A 197 -5.51 2.97 0.20
C VAL A 197 -4.74 4.04 0.97
N GLN A 198 -3.84 3.63 1.88
CA GLN A 198 -2.96 4.51 2.62
C GLN A 198 -2.04 5.32 1.69
N GLU A 199 -1.49 4.68 0.65
CA GLU A 199 -0.68 5.34 -0.37
C GLU A 199 -1.52 6.30 -1.24
N ARG A 200 -2.70 5.89 -1.72
CA ARG A 200 -3.65 6.78 -2.42
C ARG A 200 -3.93 8.04 -1.60
N ALA A 201 -4.14 7.91 -0.29
CA ALA A 201 -4.39 9.05 0.59
C ALA A 201 -3.20 10.03 0.69
N ARG A 202 -1.94 9.54 0.60
CA ARG A 202 -0.75 10.42 0.55
C ARG A 202 -0.74 11.25 -0.72
N TRP A 203 -0.96 10.61 -1.87
CA TRP A 203 -1.03 11.30 -3.16
C TRP A 203 -2.22 12.27 -3.24
N LEU A 204 -3.39 11.89 -2.71
CA LEU A 204 -4.56 12.76 -2.65
C LEU A 204 -4.36 13.99 -1.73
N ASN A 205 -3.49 13.92 -0.72
CA ASN A 205 -3.15 15.11 0.09
C ASN A 205 -2.42 16.20 -0.70
N LEU A 206 -1.82 15.87 -1.86
CA LEU A 206 -1.24 16.86 -2.78
C LEU A 206 -2.30 17.57 -3.64
N THR A 207 -3.57 17.15 -3.55
CA THR A 207 -4.67 17.69 -4.36
C THR A 207 -5.59 18.60 -3.55
N ASN A 208 -6.09 19.65 -4.21
CA ASN A 208 -7.13 20.54 -3.70
C ASN A 208 -8.55 19.96 -3.88
N LEU A 209 -8.70 18.63 -3.89
CA LEU A 209 -10.02 17.97 -3.88
C LEU A 209 -10.65 18.08 -2.48
N PRO A 210 -11.99 18.21 -2.36
CA PRO A 210 -12.67 18.14 -1.08
C PRO A 210 -12.59 16.73 -0.48
N ASP A 211 -12.70 16.62 0.84
CA ASP A 211 -12.56 15.34 1.56
C ASP A 211 -13.50 14.25 1.00
N ARG A 212 -14.75 14.58 0.65
CA ARG A 212 -15.71 13.63 0.04
C ARG A 212 -15.22 13.02 -1.26
N GLU A 213 -14.68 13.84 -2.16
CA GLU A 213 -14.14 13.34 -3.43
C GLU A 213 -12.88 12.49 -3.23
N LYS A 214 -12.10 12.76 -2.16
CA LYS A 214 -10.98 11.92 -1.77
C LYS A 214 -11.48 10.56 -1.27
N GLU A 215 -12.50 10.54 -0.40
CA GLU A 215 -13.15 9.29 0.06
C GLU A 215 -13.63 8.44 -1.13
N ASP A 216 -14.26 9.03 -2.14
CA ASP A 216 -14.67 8.31 -3.36
C ASP A 216 -13.50 7.63 -4.09
N VAL A 217 -12.36 8.31 -4.22
CA VAL A 217 -11.15 7.77 -4.90
C VAL A 217 -10.48 6.70 -4.04
N LEU A 218 -10.52 6.84 -2.72
CA LEU A 218 -10.06 5.80 -1.79
C LEU A 218 -10.91 4.52 -1.91
N ASP A 219 -12.22 4.67 -2.14
CA ASP A 219 -13.18 3.56 -2.33
C ASP A 219 -13.23 2.95 -3.74
N MET A 220 -12.46 3.44 -4.70
CA MET A 220 -12.32 2.79 -6.01
C MET A 220 -11.66 1.40 -5.87
N PRO A 221 -11.94 0.42 -6.74
CA PRO A 221 -11.29 -0.88 -6.67
C PRO A 221 -9.75 -0.78 -6.74
N ILE A 222 -9.04 -1.68 -6.06
CA ILE A 222 -7.59 -1.84 -6.19
C ILE A 222 -7.31 -2.90 -7.25
N VAL A 223 -6.43 -2.56 -8.20
CA VAL A 223 -6.02 -3.43 -9.31
C VAL A 223 -4.49 -3.35 -9.48
N PRO A 224 -3.79 -4.41 -9.93
CA PRO A 224 -2.33 -4.48 -9.89
C PRO A 224 -1.58 -3.50 -10.79
N GLU A 225 -2.25 -2.91 -11.78
CA GLU A 225 -1.64 -2.08 -12.83
C GLU A 225 -1.16 -0.71 -12.31
N GLY A 226 -1.60 -0.29 -11.12
CA GLY A 226 -1.06 0.90 -10.45
C GLY A 226 -1.87 1.33 -9.23
N ILE A 227 -1.25 2.17 -8.38
CA ILE A 227 -1.84 2.66 -7.10
C ILE A 227 -3.27 3.19 -7.28
N PHE A 228 -3.52 3.98 -8.33
CA PHE A 228 -4.87 4.45 -8.65
C PHE A 228 -5.63 3.53 -9.62
N GLY A 229 -4.94 2.85 -10.54
CA GLY A 229 -5.54 1.87 -11.45
C GLY A 229 -6.79 2.41 -12.16
N SER A 230 -7.92 1.73 -12.02
CA SER A 230 -9.23 2.14 -12.57
C SER A 230 -9.71 3.52 -12.10
N ALA A 231 -9.24 4.02 -10.94
CA ALA A 231 -9.57 5.36 -10.46
C ALA A 231 -8.97 6.48 -11.33
N LEU A 232 -7.91 6.20 -12.10
CA LEU A 232 -7.17 7.20 -12.88
C LEU A 232 -8.08 7.94 -13.87
N ALA A 233 -8.95 7.23 -14.59
CA ALA A 233 -9.89 7.83 -15.55
C ALA A 233 -10.95 8.73 -14.87
N SER A 234 -11.28 8.48 -13.61
CA SER A 234 -12.15 9.35 -12.82
C SER A 234 -11.40 10.57 -12.29
N MET A 235 -10.14 10.42 -11.89
CA MET A 235 -9.28 11.54 -11.49
C MET A 235 -8.97 12.48 -12.67
N GLN A 236 -8.64 11.94 -13.85
CA GLN A 236 -8.39 12.72 -15.07
C GLN A 236 -9.60 13.58 -15.44
N ARG A 237 -10.81 13.01 -15.50
CA ARG A 237 -12.05 13.75 -15.77
C ARG A 237 -12.31 14.85 -14.73
N ARG A 238 -12.03 14.62 -13.45
CA ARG A 238 -12.15 15.64 -12.39
C ARG A 238 -11.14 16.79 -12.59
N CYS A 239 -9.88 16.47 -12.90
CA CYS A 239 -8.85 17.48 -13.22
C CYS A 239 -9.23 18.33 -14.46
N GLU A 240 -9.73 17.70 -15.52
CA GLU A 240 -10.21 18.40 -16.73
C GLU A 240 -11.42 19.28 -16.45
N SER A 241 -12.38 18.80 -15.66
CA SER A 241 -13.56 19.58 -15.26
C SER A 241 -13.15 20.82 -14.47
N LYS A 242 -12.25 20.65 -13.49
CA LYS A 242 -11.73 21.77 -12.70
C LYS A 242 -10.96 22.77 -13.55
N LYS A 243 -10.12 22.30 -14.48
CA LYS A 243 -9.42 23.19 -15.41
C LYS A 243 -10.39 24.05 -16.23
N LYS A 244 -11.49 23.47 -16.73
CA LYS A 244 -12.54 24.20 -17.46
C LYS A 244 -13.28 25.21 -16.57
N GLU A 245 -13.51 24.87 -15.30
CA GLU A 245 -14.10 25.78 -14.31
C GLU A 245 -13.16 26.96 -14.00
N ASP A 246 -11.88 26.69 -13.72
CA ASP A 246 -10.86 27.72 -13.49
C ASP A 246 -10.70 28.65 -14.73
N GLU A 247 -10.70 28.08 -15.94
CA GLU A 247 -10.70 28.84 -17.21
C GLU A 247 -11.96 29.71 -17.38
N ALA A 248 -13.15 29.18 -17.07
CA ALA A 248 -14.41 29.93 -17.14
C ALA A 248 -14.46 31.07 -16.11
N LEU A 249 -14.00 30.83 -14.87
CA LEU A 249 -13.89 31.84 -13.83
C LEU A 249 -12.92 32.96 -14.27
N HIS A 250 -11.79 32.62 -14.90
CA HIS A 250 -10.86 33.60 -15.44
C HIS A 250 -11.47 34.51 -16.53
N LEU A 251 -12.45 34.03 -17.30
CA LEU A 251 -13.18 34.84 -18.29
C LEU A 251 -14.21 35.79 -17.64
N CYS A 252 -14.72 35.43 -16.47
CA CYS A 252 -15.72 36.23 -15.72
C CYS A 252 -15.10 37.32 -14.83
N LEU A 253 -13.79 37.26 -14.56
CA LEU A 253 -13.09 38.27 -13.77
C LEU A 253 -12.85 39.56 -14.59
N PRO A 254 -13.09 40.76 -14.03
CA PRO A 254 -12.79 42.02 -14.73
C PRO A 254 -11.32 42.09 -15.15
N ARG A 255 -11.06 42.32 -16.43
CA ARG A 255 -9.69 42.58 -16.94
C ARG A 255 -9.07 43.72 -16.14
N ARG A 256 -7.98 43.43 -15.43
CA ARG A 256 -7.16 44.47 -14.79
C ARG A 256 -6.69 45.42 -15.89
N VAL A 257 -7.15 46.67 -15.85
CA VAL A 257 -6.75 47.70 -16.82
C VAL A 257 -5.23 47.84 -16.73
N GLN A 258 -4.52 47.50 -17.80
CA GLN A 258 -3.09 47.81 -17.90
C GLN A 258 -2.95 49.34 -17.91
N PRO A 259 -2.09 49.93 -17.07
CA PRO A 259 -1.75 51.34 -17.21
C PRO A 259 -1.25 51.58 -18.63
N LEU A 260 -1.78 52.60 -19.32
CA LEU A 260 -1.25 52.97 -20.63
C LEU A 260 0.25 53.25 -20.50
N PRO A 261 1.08 52.88 -21.49
CA PRO A 261 2.49 53.22 -21.47
C PRO A 261 2.63 54.74 -21.44
N SER A 262 3.23 55.24 -20.37
CA SER A 262 3.55 56.67 -20.22
C SER A 262 4.37 57.13 -21.42
N GLN A 263 3.83 58.01 -22.25
CA GLN A 263 4.62 58.68 -23.28
C GLN A 263 5.73 59.45 -22.57
N GLN A 264 6.98 58.97 -22.69
CA GLN A 264 8.15 59.75 -22.35
C GLN A 264 8.20 60.94 -23.32
N GLN A 265 7.74 62.11 -22.86
CA GLN A 265 7.93 63.36 -23.57
C GLN A 265 9.42 63.71 -23.55
N SER A 266 10.09 63.37 -24.64
CA SER A 266 11.41 63.91 -24.96
C SER A 266 11.30 65.42 -25.16
N PHE A 267 12.04 66.19 -24.37
CA PHE A 267 12.37 67.58 -24.68
C PHE A 267 13.87 67.79 -24.52
N ALA A 268 14.55 67.99 -25.63
CA ALA A 268 15.97 68.31 -25.69
C ALA A 268 16.21 69.46 -26.68
N ALA A 269 16.33 70.69 -26.15
CA ALA A 269 16.91 71.90 -26.76
C ALA A 269 16.70 73.07 -25.77
N ALA A 270 17.61 74.04 -25.58
CA ALA A 270 19.03 74.11 -25.92
C ALA A 270 19.74 75.16 -25.02
N VAL A 271 21.05 74.95 -24.83
CA VAL A 271 22.14 75.90 -24.50
C VAL A 271 21.80 77.37 -24.24
N LEU A 272 22.27 77.91 -23.10
CA LEU A 272 23.15 79.11 -23.03
C LEU A 272 23.82 79.26 -21.65
N ARG A 273 25.14 79.57 -21.63
CA ARG A 273 25.99 79.94 -20.48
C ARG A 273 26.28 81.46 -20.58
N PRO A 274 26.48 82.22 -19.47
CA PRO A 274 27.78 82.32 -18.76
C PRO A 274 27.63 82.24 -17.21
N SER A 275 28.58 81.75 -16.39
CA SER A 275 29.97 82.17 -16.06
C SER A 275 30.10 83.31 -15.02
N CYS A 276 30.47 82.96 -13.77
CA CYS A 276 31.26 83.68 -12.72
C CYS A 276 31.31 82.74 -11.48
N LEU A 277 32.46 82.33 -10.92
CA LEU A 277 33.38 83.05 -9.99
C LEU A 277 32.63 83.54 -8.74
N GLU A 278 32.93 83.18 -7.48
CA GLU A 278 34.22 82.91 -6.79
C GLU A 278 34.06 82.00 -5.51
N PRO A 279 35.13 81.69 -4.71
CA PRO A 279 35.20 80.49 -3.84
C PRO A 279 35.38 80.71 -2.31
N CYS A 280 35.49 79.58 -1.56
CA CYS A 280 35.95 79.45 -0.16
C CYS A 280 35.06 80.17 0.90
N SER A 281 35.12 79.96 2.22
CA SER A 281 35.84 79.04 3.11
C SER A 281 34.82 78.54 4.16
N VAL A 282 35.07 77.56 5.04
CA VAL A 282 36.30 76.82 5.38
C VAL A 282 36.06 75.33 5.15
#